data_AF-A0A6N6KPM3-F1
#
_entry.id   AF-A0A6N6KPM3-F1
#
_cell.length_a   1.000
_cell.length_b   1.000
_cell.length_c   1.000
_cell.angle_alpha   90.00
_cell.angle_beta   90.00
_cell.angle_gamma   90.00
#
_symmetry.space_group_name_H-M   'P 1'
#
loop_
_entity.id
_entity.type
_entity.pdbx_description
1 polymer ?
#
loop_
_entity_poly.entity_id
_entity_poly.type
_entity_poly.pdbx_seq_one_letter_code
_entity_poly.pdbx_strand_id
1 'polypeptide(L)'
;MTQEQIKQLEKELWDAADELRGNSKLTAAEYKDPLLGLVLLRFAQNRYEDAKIYVEKNLPVNPRTGEKRAATKDDFAAAGAILLPEKAKYEYLAALPEDEDISEAINN
;
A
#
# COMPACT_ATOMS: atom_id res chain seq x y z
N MET A 1 -10.63 17.90 -5.72
CA MET A 1 -9.82 18.05 -6.96
C MET A 1 -10.75 18.30 -8.11
N THR A 2 -10.39 19.21 -9.02
CA THR A 2 -11.10 19.43 -10.28
C THR A 2 -10.60 18.46 -11.35
N GLN A 3 -11.33 18.31 -12.45
CA GLN A 3 -10.93 17.45 -13.57
C GLN A 3 -9.57 17.88 -14.18
N GLU A 4 -9.29 19.19 -14.21
CA GLU A 4 -8.01 19.72 -14.68
C GLU A 4 -6.85 19.34 -13.76
N GLN A 5 -7.06 19.39 -12.44
CA GLN A 5 -6.05 18.96 -11.47
C GLN A 5 -5.73 17.46 -11.58
N ILE A 6 -6.74 16.63 -11.86
CA ILE A 6 -6.54 15.18 -12.09
C ILE A 6 -5.69 14.96 -13.34
N LYS A 7 -6.01 15.62 -14.46
CA LYS A 7 -5.23 15.51 -15.70
C LYS A 7 -3.79 15.97 -15.54
N GLN A 8 -3.57 17.05 -14.79
CA GLN A 8 -2.22 17.55 -14.51
C GLN A 8 -1.42 16.55 -13.67
N LEU A 9 -2.05 15.98 -12.63
CA LEU A 9 -1.43 14.93 -11.81
C LEU A 9 -1.10 13.67 -12.63
N GLU A 10 -2.01 13.22 -13.49
CA GLU A 10 -1.78 12.08 -14.39
C GLU A 10 -0.56 12.31 -15.28
N LYS A 11 -0.41 13.53 -15.82
CA LYS A 11 0.74 13.90 -16.64
C LYS A 11 2.04 13.88 -15.83
N GLU A 12 2.05 14.49 -14.65
CA GLU A 12 3.24 14.51 -13.79
C GLU A 12 3.67 13.10 -13.37
N LEU A 13 2.72 12.23 -13.03
CA LEU A 13 2.98 10.83 -12.72
C LEU A 13 3.52 10.06 -13.93
N TRP A 14 2.99 10.32 -15.12
CA TRP A 14 3.46 9.69 -16.35
C TRP A 14 4.89 10.11 -16.68
N ASP A 15 5.19 11.41 -16.63
CA ASP A 15 6.52 11.95 -16.95
C ASP A 15 7.58 11.43 -15.96
N ALA A 16 7.27 11.39 -14.65
CA ALA A 16 8.16 10.84 -13.65
C ALA A 16 8.40 9.32 -13.83
N ALA A 17 7.35 8.57 -14.17
CA ALA A 17 7.48 7.14 -14.42
C ALA A 17 8.32 6.86 -15.68
N ASP A 18 8.17 7.65 -16.74
CA ASP A 18 8.96 7.49 -17.97
C ASP A 18 10.44 7.87 -17.78
N GLU A 19 10.73 8.89 -16.97
CA GLU A 19 12.11 9.25 -16.60
C GLU A 19 12.81 8.11 -15.85
N LEU A 20 12.15 7.53 -14.84
CA LEU A 20 12.67 6.38 -14.10
C LEU A 20 12.85 5.14 -15.00
N ARG A 21 11.94 4.92 -15.95
CA ARG A 21 12.07 3.86 -16.96
C ARG A 21 13.28 4.10 -17.86
N GLY A 22 13.47 5.33 -18.34
CA GLY A 22 14.58 5.72 -19.22
C GLY A 22 15.95 5.52 -18.59
N ASN A 23 16.02 5.59 -17.26
CA ASN A 23 17.22 5.29 -16.47
C ASN A 23 17.37 3.79 -16.12
N SER A 24 16.43 2.94 -16.52
CA SER A 24 16.45 1.50 -16.29
C SER A 24 16.88 0.72 -17.54
N LYS A 25 17.33 -0.54 -17.36
CA LYS A 25 17.58 -1.48 -18.48
C LYS A 25 16.32 -2.22 -18.94
N LEU A 26 15.15 -1.86 -18.43
CA LEU A 26 13.90 -2.60 -18.62
C LEU A 26 13.09 -2.06 -19.81
N THR A 27 12.42 -2.95 -20.53
CA THR A 27 11.43 -2.55 -21.53
C THR A 27 10.19 -1.95 -20.84
N ALA A 28 9.39 -1.19 -21.58
CA ALA A 28 8.13 -0.65 -21.04
C ALA A 28 7.18 -1.75 -20.51
N ALA A 29 7.23 -2.94 -21.12
CA ALA A 29 6.44 -4.10 -20.68
C ALA A 29 6.93 -4.69 -19.35
N GLU A 30 8.23 -4.64 -19.07
CA GLU A 30 8.81 -5.13 -17.81
C GLU A 30 8.75 -4.07 -16.71
N TYR A 31 8.78 -2.79 -17.07
CA TYR A 31 8.72 -1.69 -16.10
C TYR A 31 7.31 -1.42 -15.56
N LYS A 32 6.26 -1.72 -16.34
CA LYS A 32 4.86 -1.51 -15.91
C LYS A 32 4.49 -2.39 -14.70
N ASP A 33 4.99 -3.61 -14.64
CA ASP A 33 4.61 -4.61 -13.63
C ASP A 33 5.05 -4.19 -12.22
N PRO A 34 6.32 -3.83 -11.96
CA PRO A 34 6.74 -3.32 -10.66
C PRO A 34 6.09 -1.97 -10.33
N LEU A 35 5.89 -1.09 -11.32
CA LEU A 35 5.23 0.20 -11.10
C LEU A 35 3.77 0.02 -10.63
N LEU A 36 3.00 -0.83 -11.31
CA LEU A 36 1.63 -1.17 -10.93
C LEU A 36 1.59 -1.88 -9.57
N GLY A 37 2.57 -2.74 -9.28
CA GLY A 37 2.73 -3.37 -7.97
C GLY A 37 2.88 -2.35 -6.84
N LEU A 38 3.74 -1.33 -7.02
CA LEU A 38 3.94 -0.27 -6.04
C LEU A 38 2.70 0.61 -5.85
N VAL A 39 2.01 0.96 -6.94
CA VAL A 39 0.75 1.72 -6.88
C VAL A 39 -0.33 0.92 -6.15
N LEU A 40 -0.47 -0.36 -6.47
CA LEU A 40 -1.40 -1.27 -5.79
C LEU A 40 -1.06 -1.38 -4.30
N LEU A 41 0.22 -1.48 -3.95
CA LEU A 41 0.66 -1.55 -2.57
C LEU A 41 0.28 -0.29 -1.79
N ARG A 42 0.54 0.88 -2.37
CA ARG A 42 0.17 2.16 -1.75
C ARG A 42 -1.34 2.27 -1.58
N PHE A 43 -2.11 1.83 -2.57
CA PHE A 43 -3.57 1.79 -2.49
C PHE A 43 -4.07 0.83 -1.40
N ALA A 44 -3.52 -0.39 -1.35
CA ALA A 44 -3.85 -1.40 -0.34
C ALA A 44 -3.56 -0.90 1.07
N GLN A 45 -2.44 -0.20 1.26
CA GLN A 45 -2.10 0.38 2.56
C GLN A 45 -3.06 1.49 2.96
N ASN A 46 -3.35 2.45 2.09
CA ASN A 46 -4.33 3.50 2.40
C ASN A 46 -5.67 2.89 2.84
N ARG A 47 -6.11 1.84 2.13
CA ARG A 47 -7.34 1.10 2.46
C ARG A 47 -7.26 0.38 3.80
N TYR A 48 -6.10 -0.20 4.12
CA TYR A 48 -5.84 -0.85 5.39
C TYR A 48 -5.87 0.15 6.56
N GLU A 49 -5.30 1.34 6.40
CA GLU A 49 -5.31 2.39 7.44
C GLU A 49 -6.72 2.87 7.75
N ASP A 50 -7.52 3.15 6.72
CA ASP A 50 -8.94 3.48 6.87
C ASP A 50 -9.72 2.36 7.58
N ALA A 51 -9.49 1.11 7.15
CA ALA A 51 -10.13 -0.05 7.74
C ALA A 51 -9.70 -0.29 9.19
N LYS A 52 -8.44 -0.02 9.54
CA LYS A 52 -7.93 -0.16 10.91
C LYS A 52 -8.72 0.73 11.88
N ILE A 53 -8.92 1.99 11.52
CA ILE A 53 -9.72 2.93 12.33
C ILE A 53 -11.16 2.41 12.49
N TYR A 54 -11.75 1.91 11.40
CA TYR A 54 -13.11 1.36 11.43
C TYR A 54 -13.21 0.08 12.31
N VAL A 55 -12.29 -0.86 12.13
CA VAL A 55 -12.27 -2.14 12.86
C VAL A 55 -12.03 -1.89 14.35
N GLU A 56 -11.05 -1.05 14.70
CA GLU A 56 -10.76 -0.71 16.09
C GLU A 56 -11.97 -0.07 16.79
N LYS A 57 -12.75 0.75 16.07
CA LYS A 57 -13.97 1.36 16.61
C LYS A 57 -15.10 0.35 16.83
N ASN A 58 -15.29 -0.60 15.91
CA ASN A 58 -16.44 -1.51 15.89
C ASN A 58 -16.19 -2.87 16.54
N LEU A 59 -14.95 -3.17 16.95
CA LEU A 59 -14.63 -4.42 17.63
C LEU A 59 -15.38 -4.56 18.96
N PRO A 60 -16.05 -5.69 19.21
CA PRO A 60 -16.78 -5.91 20.44
C PRO A 60 -15.81 -6.01 21.63
N VAL A 61 -16.18 -5.36 22.72
CA VAL A 61 -15.47 -5.44 24.00
C VAL A 61 -15.91 -6.71 24.73
N ASN A 62 -14.96 -7.48 25.23
CA ASN A 62 -15.28 -8.64 26.05
C ASN A 62 -15.88 -8.18 27.39
N PRO A 63 -17.14 -8.56 27.72
CA PRO A 63 -17.79 -8.09 28.95
C PRO A 63 -17.14 -8.60 30.23
N ARG A 64 -16.28 -9.63 30.14
CA ARG A 64 -15.60 -10.26 31.30
C ARG A 64 -14.22 -9.68 31.61
N THR A 65 -13.50 -9.21 30.59
CA THR A 65 -12.15 -8.63 30.73
C THR A 65 -12.13 -7.12 30.50
N GLY A 66 -13.17 -6.56 29.89
CA GLY A 66 -13.23 -5.13 29.53
C GLY A 66 -12.33 -4.77 28.34
N GLU A 67 -11.66 -5.73 27.72
CA GLU A 67 -10.70 -5.52 26.65
C GLU A 67 -11.28 -5.89 25.28
N LYS A 68 -10.83 -5.18 24.24
CA LYS A 68 -11.09 -5.54 22.85
C LYS A 68 -10.16 -6.67 22.44
N ARG A 69 -10.68 -7.66 21.70
CA ARG A 69 -9.83 -8.67 21.08
C ARG A 69 -8.95 -8.05 19.99
N ALA A 70 -7.85 -8.70 19.66
CA ALA A 70 -7.06 -8.34 18.49
C ALA A 70 -7.90 -8.46 17.20
N ALA A 71 -7.71 -7.51 16.28
CA ALA A 71 -8.32 -7.54 14.96
C ALA A 71 -7.76 -8.73 14.16
N THR A 72 -8.64 -9.49 13.50
CA THR A 72 -8.27 -10.63 12.66
C THR A 72 -8.33 -10.26 11.18
N LYS A 73 -7.79 -11.12 10.32
CA LYS A 73 -7.87 -10.96 8.85
C LYS A 73 -9.32 -10.77 8.37
N ASP A 74 -10.27 -11.49 8.95
CA ASP A 74 -11.68 -11.43 8.57
C ASP A 74 -12.32 -10.08 8.90
N ASP A 75 -11.89 -9.41 9.99
CA ASP A 75 -12.40 -8.09 10.34
C ASP A 75 -12.01 -7.04 9.29
N PHE A 76 -10.77 -7.11 8.82
CA PHE A 76 -10.29 -6.24 7.74
C PHE A 76 -10.98 -6.57 6.41
N ALA A 77 -11.14 -7.86 6.10
CA ALA A 77 -11.86 -8.30 4.91
C ALA A 77 -13.31 -7.79 4.90
N ALA A 78 -14.00 -7.84 6.05
CA ALA A 78 -15.35 -7.28 6.22
C ALA A 78 -15.38 -5.75 6.06
N ALA A 79 -14.29 -5.04 6.37
CA ALA A 79 -14.12 -3.61 6.12
C ALA A 79 -13.67 -3.29 4.68
N GLY A 80 -13.50 -4.31 3.82
CA GLY A 80 -13.05 -4.16 2.44
C GLY A 80 -11.57 -3.81 2.31
N ALA A 81 -10.74 -4.31 3.23
CA ALA A 81 -9.29 -4.17 3.23
C ALA A 81 -8.58 -5.51 3.48
N ILE A 82 -7.32 -5.59 3.10
CA ILE A 82 -6.46 -6.74 3.43
C ILE A 82 -5.68 -6.38 4.69
N LEU A 83 -5.56 -7.31 5.63
CA LEU A 83 -4.66 -7.14 6.76
C LEU A 83 -3.22 -7.04 6.25
N LEU A 84 -2.62 -5.87 6.41
CA LEU A 84 -1.28 -5.58 5.91
C LEU A 84 -0.25 -5.70 7.06
N PRO A 85 0.75 -6.60 6.95
CA PRO A 85 1.88 -6.64 7.87
C PRO A 85 2.72 -5.35 7.82
N GLU A 86 3.39 -5.00 8.91
CA GLU A 86 4.31 -3.86 8.99
C GLU A 86 5.35 -3.85 7.86
N LYS A 87 5.97 -5.00 7.58
CA LYS A 87 7.01 -5.12 6.54
C LYS A 87 6.49 -4.94 5.12
N ALA A 88 5.21 -5.17 4.90
CA ALA A 88 4.56 -4.99 3.60
C ALA A 88 4.03 -3.56 3.41
N LYS A 89 4.24 -2.65 4.37
CA LYS A 89 3.84 -1.25 4.19
C LYS A 89 4.78 -0.56 3.23
N TYR A 90 4.19 0.29 2.40
CA TYR A 90 4.91 1.14 1.47
C TYR A 90 5.95 2.01 2.19
N GLU A 91 5.64 2.64 3.33
CA GLU A 91 6.67 3.47 4.02
C GLU A 91 7.84 2.64 4.51
N TYR A 92 7.59 1.40 4.96
CA TYR A 92 8.66 0.51 5.40
C TYR A 92 9.60 0.21 4.22
N LEU A 93 9.03 -0.24 3.10
CA LEU A 93 9.79 -0.59 1.91
C LEU A 93 10.50 0.63 1.28
N ALA A 94 9.84 1.79 1.26
CA ALA A 94 10.41 3.03 0.73
C ALA A 94 11.53 3.61 1.62
N ALA A 95 11.56 3.25 2.90
CA ALA A 95 12.59 3.66 3.84
C ALA A 95 13.78 2.68 3.90
N LEU A 96 13.72 1.56 3.18
CA LEU A 96 14.86 0.63 3.11
C LEU A 96 16.04 1.28 2.40
N PRO A 97 17.28 1.05 2.88
CA PRO A 97 18.47 1.52 2.19
C PRO A 97 18.58 0.83 0.82
N GLU A 98 19.12 1.55 -0.18
CA GLU A 98 19.28 1.05 -1.56
C GLU A 98 20.10 -0.26 -1.69
N ASP A 99 20.84 -0.62 -0.63
CA ASP A 99 21.70 -1.81 -0.56
C ASP A 99 20.95 -3.09 -0.12
N GLU A 100 19.69 -2.97 0.34
CA GLU A 100 18.83 -4.13 0.62
C GLU A 100 17.99 -4.50 -0.62
N ASP A 101 17.91 -5.79 -0.94
CA ASP A 101 17.08 -6.28 -2.04
C ASP A 101 15.60 -6.11 -1.67
N ILE A 102 15.02 -5.00 -2.12
CA ILE A 102 13.60 -4.66 -1.95
C ILE A 102 12.72 -5.81 -2.46
N SER A 103 13.17 -6.57 -3.46
CA SER A 103 12.45 -7.74 -3.99
C SER A 103 12.37 -8.87 -2.97
N GLU A 104 13.42 -9.07 -2.16
CA GLU A 104 13.43 -10.05 -1.08
C GLU A 104 12.58 -9.58 0.11
N ALA A 105 12.58 -8.26 0.39
CA ALA A 105 11.75 -7.65 1.43
C ALA A 105 10.24 -7.72 1.11
N ILE A 106 9.85 -7.64 -0.17
CA ILE A 106 8.45 -7.78 -0.62
C ILE A 106 7.92 -9.21 -0.43
N ASN A 107 8.79 -10.22 -0.49
CA ASN A 107 8.39 -11.63 -0.43
C ASN A 107 8.32 -12.22 1.00
N ASN A 108 8.68 -11.46 2.04
CA ASN A 108 8.76 -11.90 3.44
C ASN A 108 7.78 -11.18 4.37
#